data_AF-A0A382C1V8-F1
#
_entry.id   AF-A0A382C1V8-F1
#
_cell.length_a   1.000
_cell.length_b   1.000
_cell.length_c   1.000
_cell.angle_alpha   90.00
_cell.angle_beta   90.00
_cell.angle_gamma   90.00
#
_symmetry.space_group_name_H-M   'P 1'
#
loop_
_entity.id
_entity.type
_entity.pdbx_description
1 polymer ?
#
loop_
_entity_poly.entity_id
_entity_poly.type
_entity_poly.pdbx_seq_one_letter_code
_entity_poly.pdbx_strand_id
1 'polypeptide(L)'
;VKKNKILPISATFLIVLGLWIALIPFSRPLPGGEIFSFENTPEASCRSPIFGTFTEDSPSYDVYVNPKPEIGDSTVSKSVSCSGRATFRFVFGFSLLLLGACLVIYLQKDKKWKI
;
A
#
# COMPACT_ATOMS: atom_id res chain seq x y z
N VAL A 1 -3.67 -12.69 -29.80
CA VAL A 1 -4.27 -13.25 -28.56
C VAL A 1 -5.79 -13.27 -28.72
N LYS A 2 -6.48 -14.41 -28.51
CA LYS A 2 -7.95 -14.49 -28.63
C LYS A 2 -8.62 -13.52 -27.64
N LYS A 3 -9.36 -12.52 -28.13
CA LYS A 3 -10.12 -11.51 -27.34
C LYS A 3 -10.90 -12.14 -26.17
N ASN A 4 -11.39 -13.36 -26.35
CA ASN A 4 -12.25 -14.09 -25.41
C ASN A 4 -11.56 -14.46 -24.09
N LYS A 5 -10.21 -14.47 -24.01
CA LYS A 5 -9.48 -14.79 -22.77
C LYS A 5 -8.91 -13.56 -22.05
N ILE A 6 -8.81 -12.41 -22.70
CA ILE A 6 -8.17 -11.20 -22.13
C ILE A 6 -9.03 -10.61 -21.03
N LEU A 7 -10.33 -10.53 -21.25
CA LEU A 7 -11.29 -9.93 -20.32
C LEU A 7 -11.42 -10.66 -18.96
N PRO A 8 -11.49 -12.01 -18.90
CA PRO A 8 -11.45 -12.70 -17.61
C PRO A 8 -10.09 -12.59 -16.91
N ILE A 9 -8.98 -12.58 -17.66
CA ILE A 9 -7.63 -12.40 -17.08
C ILE A 9 -7.49 -11.02 -16.44
N SER A 10 -7.97 -9.96 -17.12
CA SER A 10 -7.94 -8.61 -16.57
C SER A 10 -8.81 -8.49 -15.32
N ALA A 11 -9.96 -9.16 -15.27
CA ALA A 11 -10.82 -9.15 -14.09
C ALA A 11 -10.14 -9.81 -12.88
N THR A 12 -9.54 -10.99 -13.07
CA THR A 12 -8.75 -11.65 -12.01
C THR A 12 -7.57 -10.79 -11.58
N PHE A 13 -6.85 -10.17 -12.52
CA PHE A 13 -5.74 -9.29 -12.20
C PHE A 13 -6.17 -8.10 -11.35
N LEU A 14 -7.29 -7.45 -11.67
CA LEU A 14 -7.83 -6.33 -10.88
C LEU A 14 -8.17 -6.74 -9.45
N ILE A 15 -8.74 -7.93 -9.25
CA ILE A 15 -9.08 -8.45 -7.92
C ILE A 15 -7.81 -8.72 -7.11
N VAL A 16 -6.84 -9.43 -7.69
CA VAL A 16 -5.58 -9.78 -7.00
C VAL A 16 -4.78 -8.52 -6.68
N LEU A 17 -4.67 -7.59 -7.64
CA LEU A 17 -3.99 -6.32 -7.43
C LEU A 17 -4.69 -5.47 -6.37
N GLY A 18 -6.02 -5.39 -6.40
CA GLY A 18 -6.80 -4.66 -5.40
C GLY A 18 -6.60 -5.19 -3.98
N LEU A 19 -6.64 -6.52 -3.81
CA LEU A 19 -6.34 -7.18 -2.55
C LEU A 19 -4.90 -6.92 -2.08
N TRP A 20 -3.93 -7.06 -2.98
CA TRP A 20 -2.52 -6.82 -2.68
C TRP A 20 -2.28 -5.39 -2.18
N ILE A 21 -2.88 -4.39 -2.86
CA ILE A 21 -2.77 -2.99 -2.46
C ILE A 21 -3.45 -2.72 -1.12
N ALA A 22 -4.60 -3.34 -0.84
CA ALA A 22 -5.34 -3.10 0.41
C ALA A 22 -4.75 -3.82 1.64
N LEU A 23 -3.98 -4.89 1.45
CA LEU A 23 -3.51 -5.76 2.53
C LEU A 23 -2.01 -5.68 2.79
N ILE A 24 -1.18 -5.34 1.81
CA ILE A 24 0.27 -5.38 2.02
C ILE A 24 0.77 -4.15 2.80
N PRO A 25 1.53 -4.36 3.90
CA PRO A 25 2.23 -3.28 4.60
C PRO A 25 3.13 -2.48 3.67
N PHE A 26 3.37 -1.22 3.99
CA PHE A 26 4.19 -0.35 3.15
C PHE A 26 5.16 0.46 4.00
N SER A 27 6.27 0.83 3.39
CA SER A 27 7.24 1.73 4.00
C SER A 27 7.08 3.15 3.49
N ARG A 28 7.59 4.10 4.26
CA ARG A 28 7.80 5.48 3.82
C ARG A 28 9.14 6.01 4.34
N PRO A 29 9.73 7.00 3.64
CA PRO A 29 10.97 7.61 4.12
C PRO A 29 10.80 8.21 5.52
N LEU A 30 11.79 7.99 6.37
CA LEU A 30 11.80 8.52 7.73
C LEU A 30 12.10 10.04 7.72
N PRO A 31 11.28 10.88 8.37
CA PRO A 31 11.51 12.31 8.42
C PRO A 31 12.64 12.64 9.41
N GLY A 32 13.72 13.26 8.94
CA GLY A 32 14.89 13.60 9.77
C GLY A 32 16.12 12.73 9.49
N GLY A 33 15.94 11.64 8.73
CA GLY A 33 17.04 10.76 8.32
C GLY A 33 17.58 9.86 9.44
N GLU A 34 18.37 8.87 9.01
CA GLU A 34 19.27 8.08 9.82
C GLU A 34 20.70 8.35 9.33
N ILE A 35 21.71 7.77 9.99
CA ILE A 35 23.08 7.81 9.47
C ILE A 35 23.09 7.23 8.06
N PHE A 36 23.60 8.01 7.11
CA PHE A 36 23.65 7.60 5.70
C PHE A 36 24.32 6.22 5.58
N SER A 37 23.59 5.25 5.04
CA SER A 37 24.07 3.91 4.75
C SER A 37 23.93 3.64 3.25
N PHE A 38 24.93 2.95 2.68
CA PHE A 38 24.84 2.46 1.31
C PHE A 38 23.99 1.20 1.19
N GLU A 39 23.75 0.48 2.29
CA GLU A 39 22.92 -0.72 2.32
C GLU A 39 21.42 -0.39 2.34
N ASN A 40 20.99 0.58 3.15
CA ASN A 40 19.56 0.85 3.34
C ASN A 40 19.26 2.34 3.54
N THR A 41 18.07 2.73 3.07
CA THR A 41 17.48 4.05 3.37
C THR A 41 16.57 3.91 4.59
N PRO A 42 16.51 4.90 5.49
CA PRO A 42 15.66 4.83 6.68
C PRO A 42 14.20 4.83 6.30
N GLU A 43 13.49 3.80 6.74
CA GLU A 43 12.08 3.61 6.43
C GLU A 43 11.24 3.46 7.69
N ALA A 44 10.16 4.24 7.78
CA ALA A 44 9.07 3.97 8.69
C ALA A 44 8.20 2.85 8.11
N SER A 45 8.09 1.74 8.83
CA SER A 45 7.20 0.63 8.54
C SER A 45 5.77 0.99 8.96
N CYS A 46 4.91 1.27 7.99
CA CYS A 46 3.49 1.47 8.21
C CYS A 46 2.75 0.14 8.23
N ARG A 47 1.60 0.09 8.93
CA ARG A 47 0.73 -1.09 8.95
C ARG A 47 0.10 -1.32 7.57
N SER A 48 -0.52 -2.49 7.40
CA SER A 48 -1.33 -2.75 6.20
C SER A 48 -2.42 -1.69 6.04
N PRO A 49 -2.76 -1.27 4.81
CA PRO A 49 -3.75 -0.22 4.56
C PRO A 49 -5.09 -0.42 5.24
N ILE A 50 -5.61 -1.66 5.28
CA ILE A 50 -6.86 -1.94 6.01
C ILE A 50 -6.77 -1.54 7.49
N PHE A 51 -5.72 -1.94 8.21
CA PHE A 51 -5.56 -1.54 9.60
C PHE A 51 -5.17 -0.06 9.74
N GLY A 52 -4.29 0.48 8.87
CA GLY A 52 -3.84 1.87 8.96
C GLY A 52 -4.91 2.92 8.62
N THR A 53 -6.00 2.50 7.96
CA THR A 53 -7.19 3.33 7.73
C THR A 53 -8.11 3.40 8.95
N PHE A 54 -8.34 2.28 9.64
CA PHE A 54 -9.33 2.20 10.71
C PHE A 54 -8.72 2.29 12.12
N THR A 55 -7.40 2.20 12.22
CA THR A 55 -6.65 2.36 13.48
C THR A 55 -5.62 3.46 13.31
N GLU A 56 -5.29 4.14 14.41
CA GLU A 56 -4.23 5.13 14.40
C GLU A 56 -2.90 4.45 14.06
N ASP A 57 -2.33 4.82 12.92
CA ASP A 57 -1.05 4.30 12.42
C ASP A 57 -0.03 5.43 12.41
N SER A 58 0.64 5.58 13.55
CA SER A 58 1.63 6.62 13.85
C SER A 58 2.88 6.04 14.50
N PRO A 59 3.61 5.11 13.84
CA PRO A 59 4.83 4.53 14.41
C PRO A 59 5.85 5.63 14.76
N SER A 60 6.43 5.49 15.94
CA SER A 60 7.44 6.41 16.49
C SER A 60 8.84 5.88 16.22
N TYR A 61 9.70 6.75 15.71
CA TYR A 61 11.11 6.45 15.47
C TYR A 61 11.99 7.52 16.09
N ASP A 62 13.14 7.10 16.58
CA ASP A 62 14.18 8.02 17.02
C ASP A 62 14.97 8.48 15.80
N VAL A 63 14.91 9.78 15.51
CA VAL A 63 15.58 10.39 14.36
C VAL A 63 16.64 11.35 14.84
N TYR A 64 17.73 11.45 14.09
CA TYR A 64 18.77 12.40 14.42
C TYR A 64 18.30 13.83 14.16
N VAL A 65 18.72 14.75 15.04
CA VAL A 65 18.43 16.18 14.88
C VAL A 65 19.38 16.82 13.87
N ASN A 66 20.59 16.27 13.75
CA ASN A 66 21.66 16.83 12.95
C ASN A 66 21.49 16.45 11.46
N PRO A 67 21.65 17.38 10.51
CA PRO A 67 21.51 17.11 9.08
C PRO A 67 22.62 16.21 8.49
N LYS A 68 23.72 16.00 9.24
CA LYS A 68 24.78 15.00 8.95
C LYS A 68 25.06 14.22 10.23
N PRO A 69 24.23 13.22 10.56
CA PRO A 69 24.32 12.56 11.85
C PRO A 69 25.51 11.62 11.95
N GLU A 70 26.16 11.62 13.11
CA GLU A 70 27.22 10.68 13.49
C GLU A 70 26.80 9.81 14.70
N ILE A 71 27.49 8.69 14.91
CA ILE A 71 27.26 7.84 16.09
C ILE A 71 27.55 8.66 17.36
N GLY A 72 26.54 8.82 18.21
CA GLY A 72 26.62 9.60 19.45
C GLY A 72 25.87 10.94 19.38
N ASP A 73 25.41 11.37 18.20
CA ASP A 73 24.55 12.54 18.07
C ASP A 73 23.19 12.32 18.76
N SER A 74 22.60 13.42 19.24
CA SER A 74 21.30 13.39 19.89
C SER A 74 20.17 13.00 18.94
N THR A 75 19.26 12.18 19.44
CA THR A 75 18.05 11.75 18.75
C THR A 75 16.81 12.36 19.39
N VAL A 76 15.76 12.52 18.59
CA VAL A 76 14.43 12.95 19.04
C VAL A 76 13.40 11.97 18.51
N SER A 77 12.48 11.56 19.37
CA SER A 77 11.37 10.69 18.96
C SER A 77 10.39 11.48 18.07
N LYS A 78 10.16 10.98 16.86
CA LYS A 78 9.21 11.53 15.89
C LYS A 78 8.19 10.48 15.49
N SER A 79 6.91 10.82 15.64
CA SER A 79 5.80 10.02 15.15
C SER A 79 5.58 10.28 13.65
N VAL A 80 5.45 9.22 12.86
CA VAL A 80 5.23 9.30 11.43
C VAL A 80 3.78 8.92 11.10
N SER A 81 2.93 9.89 10.74
CA SER A 81 1.51 9.61 10.45
C SER A 81 1.34 8.86 9.11
N CYS A 82 1.06 7.56 9.17
CA CYS A 82 0.87 6.68 8.01
C CYS A 82 -0.58 6.65 7.47
N SER A 83 -1.55 7.09 8.28
CA SER A 83 -2.98 6.94 8.01
C SER A 83 -3.46 7.51 6.66
N GLY A 84 -2.95 8.67 6.23
CA GLY A 84 -3.34 9.25 4.93
C GLY A 84 -2.94 8.38 3.73
N ARG A 85 -1.74 7.78 3.76
CA ARG A 85 -1.28 6.85 2.71
C ARG A 85 -1.98 5.50 2.80
N ALA A 86 -2.23 5.00 4.01
CA ALA A 86 -3.03 3.80 4.24
C ALA A 86 -4.43 3.97 3.63
N THR A 87 -5.10 5.09 3.88
CA THR A 87 -6.42 5.42 3.33
C THR A 87 -6.44 5.49 1.83
N PHE A 88 -5.45 6.15 1.21
CA PHE A 88 -5.35 6.16 -0.24
C PHE A 88 -5.21 4.74 -0.82
N ARG A 89 -4.28 3.93 -0.28
CA ARG A 89 -4.05 2.56 -0.75
C ARG A 89 -5.30 1.70 -0.55
N PHE A 90 -5.96 1.80 0.59
CA PHE A 90 -7.19 1.05 0.87
C PHE A 90 -8.31 1.41 -0.13
N VAL A 91 -8.61 2.70 -0.31
CA VAL A 91 -9.66 3.15 -1.24
C VAL A 91 -9.35 2.74 -2.68
N PHE A 92 -8.10 2.90 -3.11
CA PHE A 92 -7.68 2.52 -4.45
C PHE A 92 -7.75 1.00 -4.66
N GLY A 93 -7.21 0.22 -3.72
CA GLY A 93 -7.25 -1.24 -3.76
C GLY A 93 -8.68 -1.79 -3.74
N PHE A 94 -9.54 -1.23 -2.88
CA PHE A 94 -10.95 -1.61 -2.80
C PHE A 94 -11.72 -1.27 -4.09
N SER A 95 -11.42 -0.14 -4.70
CA SER A 95 -12.01 0.26 -5.99
C SER A 95 -11.65 -0.72 -7.12
N LEU A 96 -10.39 -1.17 -7.19
CA LEU A 96 -9.94 -2.19 -8.15
C LEU A 96 -10.64 -3.54 -7.91
N LEU A 97 -10.80 -3.92 -6.64
CA LEU A 97 -11.50 -5.15 -6.26
C LEU A 97 -12.96 -5.11 -6.72
N LEU A 98 -13.68 -4.02 -6.45
CA LEU A 98 -15.06 -3.83 -6.90
C LEU A 98 -15.18 -3.84 -8.42
N LEU A 99 -14.31 -3.14 -9.14
CA LEU A 99 -14.29 -3.13 -10.59
C LEU A 99 -14.06 -4.55 -11.16
N GLY A 100 -13.11 -5.29 -10.61
CA GLY A 100 -12.84 -6.67 -10.98
C GLY A 100 -14.04 -7.59 -10.72
N ALA A 101 -14.68 -7.47 -9.55
CA ALA A 101 -15.87 -8.24 -9.21
C ALA A 101 -17.05 -7.95 -10.15
N CYS A 102 -17.31 -6.66 -10.44
CA CYS A 102 -18.33 -6.24 -11.40
C CYS A 102 -18.07 -6.81 -12.80
N LEU A 103 -16.82 -6.83 -13.27
CA LEU A 103 -16.45 -7.44 -14.55
C LEU A 103 -16.68 -8.96 -14.56
N VAL A 104 -16.36 -9.67 -13.48
CA VAL A 104 -16.64 -11.10 -13.35
C VAL A 104 -18.15 -11.36 -13.44
N ILE A 105 -18.96 -10.62 -12.69
CA ILE A 105 -20.42 -10.76 -12.69
C ILE A 105 -21.00 -10.45 -14.08
N TYR A 106 -20.51 -9.39 -14.72
CA TYR A 106 -20.92 -9.02 -16.08
C TYR A 106 -20.63 -10.13 -17.09
N LEU A 107 -19.41 -10.69 -17.06
CA LEU A 107 -19.02 -11.81 -17.92
C LEU A 107 -19.85 -13.07 -17.67
N GLN A 108 -20.18 -13.37 -16.41
CA GLN A 108 -21.03 -14.50 -16.05
C GLN A 108 -22.45 -14.33 -16.59
N LYS A 109 -23.02 -13.11 -16.50
CA LYS A 109 -24.34 -12.79 -17.08
C LYS A 109 -24.34 -12.91 -18.61
N ASP A 110 -23.35 -12.35 -19.29
CA ASP A 110 -23.24 -12.45 -20.76
C ASP A 110 -23.13 -13.90 -21.23
N LYS A 111 -22.32 -14.73 -20.55
CA LYS A 111 -22.25 -16.17 -20.85
C LYS A 111 -23.57 -16.89 -20.61
N LYS A 112 -24.29 -16.55 -19.54
CA LYS A 112 -25.58 -17.17 -19.20
C LYS A 112 -26.68 -16.83 -20.22
N TRP A 113 -26.61 -15.66 -20.85
CA TRP A 113 -27.58 -15.20 -21.86
C TRP A 113 -27.26 -15.63 -23.29
N LYS A 114 -26.09 -16.24 -23.52
CA LYS A 114 -25.67 -16.79 -24.83
C LYS A 114 -25.95 -18.30 -24.98
N ILE A 115 -26.63 -18.91 -24.01
CA ILE A 115 -27.16 -20.28 -24.02
C ILE A 115 -28.66 -20.19 -24.26
#